data_AF-A0A534JFE7-F1
#
_entry.id   AF-A0A534JFE7-F1
#
_cell.length_a   1.000
_cell.length_b   1.000
_cell.length_c   1.000
_cell.angle_alpha   90.00
_cell.angle_beta   90.00
_cell.angle_gamma   90.00
#
_symmetry.space_group_name_H-M   'P 1'
#
loop_
_entity.id
_entity.type
_entity.pdbx_description
1 polymer ?
#
loop_
_entity_poly.entity_id
_entity_poly.type
_entity_poly.pdbx_seq_one_letter_code
_entity_poly.pdbx_strand_id
1 'polypeptide(L)' 'MLAKQEETICMNCYARNAPRATRCRKCGSKELRPKAKEARKE' A
#
# COMPACT_ATOMS: atom_id res chain seq x y z
N MET A 1 12.22 5.21 -17.00
CA MET A 1 12.50 4.50 -15.74
C MET A 1 11.46 4.92 -14.70
N LEU A 2 10.31 4.23 -14.63
CA LEU A 2 9.31 4.56 -13.62
C LEU A 2 9.73 3.89 -12.32
N ALA A 3 10.21 4.69 -11.36
CA ALA A 3 10.52 4.21 -10.03
C ALA A 3 9.24 3.60 -9.43
N LYS A 4 9.28 2.30 -9.13
CA LYS A 4 8.19 1.59 -8.46
C LYS A 4 8.03 2.21 -7.07
N GLN A 5 7.03 3.08 -6.90
CA GLN A 5 6.78 3.76 -5.64
C GLN A 5 6.49 2.71 -4.56
N GLU A 6 7.02 2.90 -3.35
CA GLU A 6 6.71 2.05 -2.20
C GLU A 6 5.23 2.26 -1.82
N GLU A 7 4.33 1.42 -2.30
CA GLU A 7 2.90 1.54 -2.02
C GLU A 7 2.56 0.87 -0.67
N THR A 8 1.64 1.46 0.10
CA THR A 8 1.03 0.79 1.26
C THR A 8 -0.36 0.28 0.90
N ILE A 9 -0.77 -0.87 1.44
CA ILE A 9 -2.04 -1.53 1.18
C ILE A 9 -2.86 -1.52 2.48
N CYS A 10 -4.12 -1.14 2.40
CA CYS A 10 -5.01 -1.23 3.55
C CYS A 10 -5.34 -2.69 3.90
N MET A 11 -5.30 -3.03 5.18
CA MET A 11 -5.66 -4.37 5.67
C MET A 11 -7.17 -4.64 5.63
N ASN A 12 -7.99 -3.59 5.70
CA ASN A 12 -9.45 -3.74 5.71
C ASN A 12 -10.09 -3.74 4.31
N CYS A 13 -9.57 -2.95 3.36
CA CYS A 13 -10.19 -2.83 2.03
C CYS A 13 -9.23 -3.01 0.85
N TYR A 14 -7.96 -3.36 1.12
CA TYR A 14 -6.93 -3.62 0.11
C TYR A 14 -6.63 -2.48 -0.86
N ALA A 15 -7.12 -1.26 -0.59
CA ALA A 15 -6.80 -0.08 -1.37
C ALA A 15 -5.30 0.24 -1.28
N ARG A 16 -4.71 0.66 -2.41
CA ARG A 16 -3.34 1.18 -2.47
C ARG A 16 -3.30 2.63 -2.02
N ASN A 17 -2.34 2.95 -1.16
CA ASN A 17 -2.11 4.26 -0.58
C ASN A 17 -0.64 4.65 -0.76
N ALA A 18 -0.35 5.93 -0.56
CA ALA A 18 1.01 6.46 -0.62
C ALA A 18 1.91 5.79 0.44
N PRO A 19 3.25 5.75 0.22
CA PRO A 19 4.21 5.17 1.15
C PRO A 19 4.10 5.70 2.58
N ARG A 20 3.77 6.99 2.71
CA ARG A 20 3.66 7.71 3.99
C ARG A 20 2.23 7.97 4.42
N ALA A 21 1.26 7.24 3.86
CA ALA A 21 -0.13 7.37 4.28
C ALA A 21 -0.28 6.93 5.74
N THR A 22 -0.94 7.74 6.56
CA THR A 22 -1.27 7.41 7.97
C THR A 22 -2.66 6.80 8.11
N ARG A 23 -3.47 6.86 7.06
CA ARG A 23 -4.83 6.28 6.97
C ARG A 23 -5.19 5.92 5.54
N CYS A 24 -6.08 4.96 5.38
CA CYS A 24 -6.59 4.55 4.08
C CYS A 24 -7.41 5.67 3.44
N ARG A 25 -7.10 6.01 2.19
CA ARG A 25 -7.82 7.02 1.41
C ARG A 25 -9.28 6.66 1.09
N LYS A 26 -9.64 5.37 1.22
CA LYS A 26 -10.96 4.84 0.85
C LYS A 26 -11.86 4.61 2.07
N CYS A 27 -11.36 3.92 3.10
CA CYS A 27 -12.17 3.55 4.26
C CYS A 27 -11.76 4.24 5.57
N GLY A 28 -10.68 5.04 5.57
CA GLY A 28 -10.21 5.74 6.77
C GLY A 28 -9.48 4.87 7.81
N SER A 29 -9.42 3.54 7.63
CA SER A 29 -8.66 2.65 8.54
C SER A 29 -7.19 3.05 8.63
N LYS A 30 -6.62 2.95 9.83
CA LYS A 30 -5.19 3.20 10.09
C LYS A 30 -4.33 1.94 9.88
N GLU A 31 -4.97 0.80 9.62
CA GLU A 31 -4.29 -0.47 9.40
C GLU A 31 -3.81 -0.56 7.95
N LEU A 32 -2.56 -0.17 7.75
CA LEU A 32 -1.86 -0.18 6.46
C LEU A 32 -0.63 -1.07 6.57
N ARG A 33 -0.37 -1.87 5.54
CA ARG A 33 0.85 -2.66 5.41
C ARG A 33 1.68 -2.19 4.21
N PRO A 34 3.01 -2.25 4.26
CA PRO A 34 3.82 -2.05 3.06
C PRO A 34 3.53 -3.15 2.03
N LYS A 35 3.49 -2.79 0.74
CA LYS A 35 3.46 -3.75 -0.35
C LYS A 35 4.85 -4.37 -0.50
N ALA A 36 4.90 -5.67 -0.75
CA ALA A 36 6.17 -6.35 -1.03
C ALA A 36 6.88 -5.67 -2.22
N LYS A 37 8.18 -5.39 -2.05
CA LYS A 37 9.01 -4.72 -3.06
C LYS A 37 9.19 -5.61 -4.29
N GLU A 38 9.37 -6.90 -4.05
CA GLU A 38 9.53 -7.92 -5.06
C GLU A 38 8.15 -8.45 -5.47
N ALA A 39 7.92 -8.57 -6.78
CA ALA A 39 6.79 -9.34 -7.26
C ALA A 39 7.05 -10.80 -6.85
N ARG A 40 6.07 -11.46 -6.23
CA ARG A 40 6.17 -12.89 -5.97
C ARG A 40 6.25 -13.56 -7.35
N LYS A 41 7.43 -14.05 -7.73
CA LYS A 41 7.60 -14.85 -8.94
C LYS A 41 6.87 -16.18 -8.71
N GLU A 42 6.04 -16.53 -9.67
CA GLU A 42 5.33 -17.81 -9.80
C GLU A 42 6.26 -18.99 -10.08
#